data_AF-A0A9D6M7V6-F1
#
_entry.id   AF-A0A9D6M7V6-F1
#
_cell.length_a   1.000
_cell.length_b   1.000
_cell.length_c   1.000
_cell.angle_alpha   90.00
_cell.angle_beta   90.00
_cell.angle_gamma   90.00
#
_symmetry.space_group_name_H-M   'P 1'
#
loop_
_entity.id
_entity.type
_entity.pdbx_description
1 polymer ?
#
loop_
_entity_poly.entity_id
_entity_poly.type
_entity_poly.pdbx_seq_one_letter_code
_entity_poly.pdbx_strand_id
1 'polypeptide(L)'
;MTRQELSIPSHFDPDKVGQVWKVPYQPRAEEAERWAKEHHIRPAAEDRFAVCLIAVDVQNTFCLPDFELYVGGRSGTGAVDDNRRLCEFIYRNLDVITRICPTMD
;
A
#
# COMPACT_ATOMS: atom_id res chain seq x y z
N MET A 1 -24.41 -8.39 2.71
CA MET A 1 -24.15 -7.22 1.85
C MET A 1 -22.76 -7.38 1.29
N THR A 2 -22.61 -7.39 -0.02
CA THR A 2 -21.29 -7.39 -0.68
C THR A 2 -20.65 -6.03 -0.45
N ARG A 3 -19.47 -6.02 0.18
CA ARG A 3 -18.68 -4.80 0.34
C ARG A 3 -18.14 -4.38 -1.02
N GLN A 4 -18.27 -3.10 -1.35
CA GLN A 4 -17.70 -2.53 -2.58
C GLN A 4 -16.30 -2.03 -2.27
N GLU A 5 -15.30 -2.55 -2.99
CA GLU A 5 -13.92 -2.08 -2.91
C GLU A 5 -13.77 -0.69 -3.54
N LEU A 6 -12.83 0.11 -3.03
CA LEU A 6 -12.46 1.37 -3.66
C LEU A 6 -11.70 1.11 -4.98
N SER A 7 -11.76 2.07 -5.90
CA SER A 7 -10.92 2.05 -7.10
C SER A 7 -9.43 2.25 -6.75
N ILE A 8 -8.55 1.92 -7.68
CA ILE A 8 -7.13 2.23 -7.56
C ILE A 8 -6.92 3.72 -7.94
N PRO A 9 -6.24 4.53 -7.11
CA PRO A 9 -5.93 5.90 -7.47
C PRO A 9 -5.09 6.00 -8.74
N SER A 10 -5.39 6.98 -9.60
CA SER A 10 -4.71 7.18 -10.90
C SER A 10 -3.21 7.41 -10.78
N HIS A 11 -2.74 7.81 -9.60
CA HIS A 11 -1.34 8.05 -9.34
C HIS A 11 -0.53 6.78 -9.01
N PHE A 12 -1.19 5.65 -8.76
CA PHE A 12 -0.51 4.38 -8.55
C PHE A 12 0.00 3.85 -9.88
N ASP A 13 1.31 3.61 -9.94
CA ASP A 13 2.00 3.07 -11.10
C ASP A 13 2.59 1.70 -10.72
N PRO A 14 1.97 0.59 -11.14
CA PRO A 14 2.42 -0.75 -10.77
C PRO A 14 3.81 -1.08 -11.33
N ASP A 15 4.28 -0.39 -12.36
CA ASP A 15 5.60 -0.64 -12.96
C ASP A 15 6.76 -0.02 -12.16
N LYS A 16 6.44 0.89 -11.23
CA LYS A 16 7.41 1.50 -10.32
C LYS A 16 7.58 0.78 -8.99
N VAL A 17 6.83 -0.28 -8.72
CA VAL A 17 6.89 -1.00 -7.42
C VAL A 17 8.27 -1.60 -7.15
N GLY A 18 8.96 -2.10 -8.18
CA GLY A 18 10.29 -2.68 -8.07
C GLY A 18 11.43 -1.66 -8.07
N GLN A 19 11.17 -0.38 -7.78
CA GLN A 19 12.16 0.69 -7.88
C GLN A 19 12.18 1.57 -6.63
N VAL A 20 13.34 2.14 -6.31
CA VAL A 20 13.45 3.24 -5.34
C VAL A 20 13.21 4.56 -6.04
N TRP A 21 12.27 5.36 -5.55
CA TRP A 21 11.95 6.66 -6.13
C TRP A 21 11.52 7.66 -5.06
N LYS A 22 11.62 8.96 -5.40
CA LYS A 22 11.23 10.05 -4.50
C LYS A 22 9.71 10.26 -4.54
N VAL A 23 9.06 10.16 -3.38
CA VAL A 23 7.63 10.45 -3.25
C VAL A 23 7.36 11.96 -3.45
N PRO A 24 6.46 12.37 -4.36
CA PRO A 24 6.02 13.75 -4.49
C PRO A 24 5.04 14.08 -3.36
N TYR A 25 5.55 14.28 -2.15
CA TYR A 25 4.75 14.40 -0.92
C TYR A 25 3.64 15.46 -1.00
N GLN A 26 3.95 16.66 -1.51
CA GLN A 26 2.97 17.75 -1.57
C GLN A 26 1.75 17.39 -2.46
N PRO A 27 1.91 17.01 -3.74
CA PRO A 27 0.79 16.51 -4.54
C PRO A 27 0.05 15.33 -3.92
N ARG A 28 0.76 14.37 -3.32
CA ARG A 28 0.16 13.17 -2.71
C ARG A 28 -0.72 13.50 -1.51
N ALA A 29 -0.34 14.48 -0.70
CA ALA A 29 -1.15 14.94 0.43
C ALA A 29 -2.49 15.53 -0.07
N GLU A 30 -2.44 16.40 -1.08
CA GLU A 30 -3.64 17.02 -1.66
C GLU A 30 -4.55 15.99 -2.34
N GLU A 31 -3.97 15.01 -3.04
CA GLU A 31 -4.71 13.89 -3.64
C GLU A 31 -5.38 13.02 -2.57
N ALA A 32 -4.70 12.72 -1.47
CA ALA A 32 -5.25 11.94 -0.38
C ALA A 32 -6.46 12.63 0.27
N GLU A 33 -6.40 13.95 0.49
CA GLU A 33 -7.54 14.71 1.01
C GLU A 33 -8.74 14.69 0.06
N ARG A 34 -8.50 14.83 -1.25
CA ARG A 34 -9.56 14.74 -2.27
C ARG A 34 -10.18 13.34 -2.30
N TRP A 35 -9.34 12.31 -2.27
CA TRP A 35 -9.76 10.91 -2.24
C TRP A 35 -10.65 10.59 -1.05
N ALA A 36 -10.27 11.07 0.15
CA ALA A 36 -11.07 10.89 1.35
C ALA A 36 -12.45 11.56 1.23
N LYS A 37 -12.54 12.75 0.63
CA LYS A 37 -13.81 13.44 0.38
C LYS A 37 -14.67 12.72 -0.64
N GLU A 38 -14.09 12.30 -1.77
CA GLU A 38 -14.79 11.60 -2.85
C GLU A 38 -15.41 10.28 -2.38
N HIS A 39 -14.63 9.49 -1.63
CA HIS A 39 -15.05 8.18 -1.14
C HIS A 39 -15.66 8.20 0.27
N HIS A 40 -15.86 9.38 0.85
CA HIS A 40 -16.43 9.55 2.20
C HIS A 40 -15.69 8.74 3.28
N ILE A 41 -14.35 8.66 3.16
CA ILE A 41 -13.51 7.96 4.12
C ILE A 41 -13.47 8.78 5.40
N ARG A 42 -13.91 8.17 6.51
CA ARG A 42 -13.92 8.82 7.83
C ARG A 42 -12.55 8.71 8.50
N PRO A 43 -12.22 9.61 9.44
CA PRO A 43 -11.00 9.47 10.22
C PRO A 43 -10.96 8.14 10.97
N ALA A 44 -9.84 7.40 10.87
CA ALA A 44 -9.65 6.12 11.55
C ALA A 44 -9.82 6.19 13.09
N ALA A 45 -9.69 7.39 13.69
CA ALA A 45 -9.95 7.62 15.11
C ALA A 45 -11.42 7.40 15.52
N GLU A 46 -12.34 7.40 14.55
CA GLU A 46 -13.78 7.17 14.77
C GLU A 46 -14.19 5.70 14.60
N ASP A 47 -13.26 4.81 14.26
CA ASP A 47 -13.54 3.40 14.04
C ASP A 47 -13.94 2.69 15.33
N ARG A 48 -15.12 2.05 15.33
CA ARG A 48 -15.58 1.22 16.47
C ARG A 48 -14.98 -0.19 16.44
N PHE A 49 -14.55 -0.66 15.28
CA PHE A 49 -13.85 -1.91 15.08
C PHE A 49 -12.56 -1.62 14.33
N ALA A 50 -11.42 -1.96 14.92
CA ALA A 50 -10.12 -1.64 14.36
C ALA A 50 -9.57 -2.79 13.52
N VAL A 51 -9.18 -2.49 12.29
CA VAL A 51 -8.43 -3.42 11.43
C VAL A 51 -6.99 -2.96 11.32
N CYS A 52 -6.05 -3.80 11.75
CA CYS A 52 -4.62 -3.54 11.63
C CYS A 52 -4.00 -4.41 10.54
N LEU A 53 -3.37 -3.75 9.55
CA LEU A 53 -2.49 -4.39 8.59
C LEU A 53 -1.06 -4.38 9.16
N ILE A 54 -0.51 -5.56 9.45
CA ILE A 54 0.90 -5.72 9.84
C ILE A 54 1.69 -6.03 8.58
N ALA A 55 2.60 -5.13 8.22
CA ALA A 55 3.47 -5.29 7.05
C ALA A 55 4.86 -5.74 7.53
N VAL A 56 5.15 -7.04 7.38
CA VAL A 56 6.38 -7.64 7.88
C VAL A 56 7.48 -7.58 6.84
N ASP A 57 8.64 -7.05 7.23
CA ASP A 57 9.89 -7.01 6.46
C ASP A 57 9.72 -6.45 5.03
N VAL A 58 8.84 -5.47 4.87
CA VAL A 58 8.64 -4.71 3.62
C VAL A 58 9.75 -3.66 3.46
N GLN A 59 11.00 -4.13 3.53
CA GLN A 59 12.21 -3.33 3.38
C GLN A 59 12.79 -3.52 1.97
N ASN A 60 13.51 -2.51 1.48
CA ASN A 60 14.18 -2.57 0.16
C ASN A 60 15.03 -3.83 0.01
N THR A 61 15.72 -4.23 1.07
CA THR A 61 16.62 -5.39 1.10
C THR A 61 15.95 -6.71 0.72
N PHE A 62 14.67 -6.87 1.06
CA PHE A 62 13.88 -8.07 0.73
C PHE A 62 13.02 -7.90 -0.52
N CYS A 63 12.54 -6.67 -0.77
CA CYS A 63 11.47 -6.42 -1.73
C CYS A 63 11.92 -5.93 -3.10
N LEU A 64 13.13 -5.39 -3.23
CA LEU A 64 13.61 -4.79 -4.46
C LEU A 64 14.73 -5.62 -5.11
N PRO A 65 14.69 -5.80 -6.45
CA PRO A 65 15.81 -6.36 -7.18
C PRO A 65 17.11 -5.60 -6.89
N ASP A 66 18.25 -6.30 -6.98
CA ASP A 66 19.61 -5.80 -6.74
C ASP A 66 20.01 -5.56 -5.27
N PHE A 67 19.13 -5.80 -4.30
CA PHE A 67 19.49 -5.79 -2.88
C PHE A 67 19.81 -7.20 -2.33
N GLU A 68 20.46 -7.25 -1.17
CA GLU A 68 21.21 -8.40 -0.65
C GLU A 68 20.35 -9.63 -0.34
N LEU A 69 19.12 -9.43 0.14
CA LEU A 69 18.22 -10.51 0.59
C LEU A 69 16.95 -10.57 -0.27
N TYR A 70 17.03 -10.13 -1.52
CA TYR A 70 15.87 -10.03 -2.41
C TYR A 70 15.15 -11.38 -2.57
N VAL A 71 13.84 -11.37 -2.27
CA VAL A 71 13.00 -12.57 -2.30
C VAL A 71 12.34 -12.70 -3.68
N GLY A 72 13.11 -13.16 -4.67
CA GLY A 72 12.62 -13.34 -6.05
C GLY A 72 11.60 -14.47 -6.24
N GLY A 73 11.50 -15.41 -5.30
CA GLY A 73 10.61 -16.57 -5.41
C GLY A 73 10.85 -17.40 -6.69
N ARG A 74 9.83 -18.16 -7.14
CA ARG A 74 9.93 -19.00 -8.35
C ARG A 74 9.86 -18.20 -9.66
N SER A 75 9.27 -17.00 -9.63
CA SER A 75 9.13 -16.14 -10.81
C SER A 75 10.37 -15.26 -11.06
N GLY A 76 11.24 -15.10 -10.08
CA GLY A 76 12.30 -14.07 -10.08
C GLY A 76 11.79 -12.68 -9.67
N THR A 77 10.47 -12.48 -9.62
CA THR A 77 9.81 -11.20 -9.31
C THR A 77 8.90 -11.28 -8.08
N GLY A 78 8.97 -12.37 -7.29
CA GLY A 78 8.04 -12.71 -6.21
C GLY A 78 7.74 -11.54 -5.27
N ALA A 79 8.76 -10.93 -4.65
CA ALA A 79 8.53 -9.82 -3.74
C ALA A 79 7.96 -8.56 -4.43
N VAL A 80 8.34 -8.30 -5.69
CA VAL A 80 7.77 -7.18 -6.47
C VAL A 80 6.28 -7.43 -6.77
N ASP A 81 5.93 -8.64 -7.16
CA ASP A 81 4.54 -9.03 -7.47
C ASP A 81 3.68 -9.04 -6.20
N ASP A 82 4.25 -9.45 -5.07
CA ASP A 82 3.59 -9.40 -3.76
C ASP A 82 3.32 -7.95 -3.33
N ASN A 83 4.30 -7.06 -3.48
CA ASN A 83 4.13 -5.63 -3.17
C ASN A 83 3.12 -4.95 -4.10
N ARG A 84 3.06 -5.32 -5.39
CA ARG A 84 2.01 -4.85 -6.31
C ARG A 84 0.62 -5.20 -5.76
N ARG A 85 0.42 -6.48 -5.40
CA ARG A 85 -0.85 -6.95 -4.81
C ARG A 85 -1.15 -6.31 -3.47
N LEU A 86 -0.14 -6.08 -2.63
CA LEU A 86 -0.27 -5.40 -1.35
C LEU A 86 -0.70 -3.93 -1.52
N CYS A 87 -0.08 -3.18 -2.44
CA CYS A 87 -0.49 -1.81 -2.75
C CYS A 87 -1.94 -1.75 -3.22
N GLU A 88 -2.33 -2.62 -4.16
CA GLU A 88 -3.72 -2.70 -4.63
C GLU A 88 -4.69 -3.06 -3.49
N PHE A 89 -4.32 -4.02 -2.64
CA PHE A 89 -5.11 -4.40 -1.47
C PHE A 89 -5.31 -3.20 -0.54
N ILE A 90 -4.25 -2.45 -0.22
CA ILE A 90 -4.35 -1.26 0.62
C ILE A 90 -5.29 -0.23 -0.01
N TYR A 91 -5.10 0.11 -1.29
CA TYR A 91 -5.92 1.12 -1.97
C TYR A 91 -7.40 0.73 -2.03
N ARG A 92 -7.70 -0.52 -2.38
CA ARG A 92 -9.07 -1.06 -2.42
C ARG A 92 -9.77 -1.08 -1.06
N ASN A 93 -9.01 -0.97 0.03
CA ASN A 93 -9.47 -1.14 1.40
C ASN A 93 -9.16 0.05 2.33
N LEU A 94 -8.79 1.23 1.79
CA LEU A 94 -8.48 2.41 2.61
C LEU A 94 -9.64 2.84 3.53
N ASP A 95 -10.87 2.51 3.17
CA ASP A 95 -12.09 2.83 3.93
C ASP A 95 -12.27 1.97 5.20
N VAL A 96 -11.53 0.86 5.35
CA VAL A 96 -11.64 -0.04 6.50
C VAL A 96 -10.35 -0.30 7.25
N ILE A 97 -9.19 -0.04 6.63
CA ILE A 97 -7.90 -0.23 7.31
C ILE A 97 -7.72 0.93 8.30
N THR A 98 -7.88 0.63 9.58
CA THR A 98 -7.70 1.59 10.67
C THR A 98 -6.23 1.94 10.88
N ARG A 99 -5.33 0.96 10.75
CA ARG A 99 -3.90 1.14 11.02
C ARG A 99 -3.03 0.26 10.14
N ILE A 100 -1.91 0.81 9.68
CA ILE A 100 -0.82 0.06 9.06
C ILE A 100 0.37 0.10 10.01
N CYS A 101 0.88 -1.08 10.38
CA CYS A 101 2.03 -1.26 11.26
C CYS A 101 3.13 -1.97 10.47
N PRO A 102 4.03 -1.22 9.81
CA PRO A 102 5.25 -1.82 9.27
C PRO A 102 6.12 -2.28 10.43
N THR A 103 6.65 -3.49 10.34
CA THR A 103 7.69 -3.99 11.25
C THR A 103 9.03 -3.91 10.55
N MET A 104 10.06 -3.63 11.34
CA MET A 104 11.46 -3.71 10.93
C MET A 104 12.14 -4.62 11.95
N ASP A 105 13.17 -5.34 11.50
CA ASP A 105 14.10 -6.04 12.37
C ASP A 105 15.04 -5.09 13.14
#